data_AF-A0A9P6UG06-F1
#
_entry.id   AF-A0A9P6UG06-F1
#
_cell.length_a   1.000
_cell.length_b   1.000
_cell.length_c   1.000
_cell.angle_alpha   90.00
_cell.angle_beta   90.00
_cell.angle_gamma   90.00
#
_symmetry.space_group_name_H-M   'P 1'
#
loop_
_entity.id
_entity.type
_entity.pdbx_description
1 polymer ?
#
loop_
_entity_poly.entity_id
_entity_poly.type
_entity_poly.pdbx_seq_one_letter_code
_entity_poly.pdbx_strand_id
1 'polypeptide(L)'
;MKFFKALALLAVTATTLVLAQDSTQTPCMVCLQDSLQSLPACTGLTIVVGEMDPSSDPAYAACLCSSLDGAWVDKCTSTCGQDILSFKNAYSANIQAAGLKCGDQPTFIPVHAAA
;
A
#
# COMPACT_ATOMS: atom_id res chain seq x y z
N MET A 1 32.99 -20.87 -40.07
CA MET A 1 33.13 -19.92 -38.95
C MET A 1 32.31 -18.67 -39.23
N LYS A 2 31.28 -18.41 -38.42
CA LYS A 2 30.88 -17.11 -37.84
C LYS A 2 29.41 -17.19 -37.45
N PHE A 3 29.22 -17.25 -36.14
CA PHE A 3 27.97 -17.45 -35.44
C PHE A 3 27.18 -16.14 -35.42
N PHE A 4 25.94 -16.18 -35.90
CA PHE A 4 24.98 -15.11 -35.67
C PHE A 4 24.55 -15.17 -34.20
N LYS A 5 24.91 -14.11 -33.45
CA LYS A 5 24.50 -13.93 -32.06
C LYS A 5 22.99 -13.76 -32.02
N ALA A 6 22.28 -14.78 -31.55
CA ALA A 6 20.91 -14.65 -31.09
C ALA A 6 20.92 -13.80 -29.82
N LEU A 7 20.53 -12.53 -29.94
CA LEU A 7 20.22 -11.68 -28.80
C LEU A 7 18.91 -12.22 -28.20
N ALA A 8 19.02 -12.96 -27.09
CA ALA A 8 17.88 -13.40 -26.32
C ALA A 8 17.15 -12.16 -25.77
N LEU A 9 15.93 -11.93 -26.25
CA LEU A 9 14.97 -11.06 -25.60
C LEU A 9 14.65 -11.67 -24.23
N LEU A 10 15.30 -11.19 -23.17
CA LEU A 10 14.73 -11.29 -21.84
C LEU A 10 13.58 -10.29 -21.77
N ALA A 11 12.36 -10.78 -22.05
CA ALA A 11 11.15 -10.11 -21.63
C ALA A 11 11.10 -10.18 -20.10
N VAL A 12 11.72 -9.21 -19.44
CA VAL A 12 11.45 -8.92 -18.04
C VAL A 12 10.01 -8.44 -18.00
N THR A 13 9.10 -9.34 -17.63
CA THR A 13 7.75 -8.98 -17.21
C THR A 13 7.89 -8.18 -15.92
N ALA A 14 8.15 -6.88 -16.06
CA ALA A 14 7.90 -5.93 -15.02
C ALA A 14 6.38 -5.91 -14.85
N THR A 15 5.87 -6.68 -13.89
CA THR A 15 4.58 -6.39 -13.26
C THR A 15 4.74 -5.06 -12.53
N THR A 16 4.67 -3.97 -13.27
CA THR A 16 4.39 -2.67 -12.70
C THR A 16 2.99 -2.77 -12.14
N LEU A 17 2.88 -2.92 -10.81
CA LEU A 17 1.68 -2.47 -10.10
C LEU A 17 1.62 -0.95 -10.30
N VAL A 18 1.09 -0.52 -11.44
CA VAL A 18 0.49 0.80 -11.56
C VAL A 18 -0.79 0.69 -10.74
N LEU A 19 -0.71 0.99 -9.45
CA LEU A 19 -1.85 1.52 -8.73
C LEU A 19 -2.17 2.83 -9.45
N ALA A 20 -3.08 2.76 -10.42
CA ALA A 20 -3.60 3.93 -11.09
C ALA A 20 -4.15 4.84 -9.99
N GLN A 21 -3.39 5.89 -9.69
CA GLN A 21 -3.84 7.04 -8.92
C GLN A 21 -4.81 7.80 -9.83
N ASP A 22 -5.98 7.22 -10.06
CA ASP A 22 -7.05 7.88 -10.76
C ASP A 22 -7.77 8.76 -9.74
N SER A 23 -7.68 10.07 -9.94
CA SER A 23 -8.19 11.14 -9.06
C SER A 23 -9.72 11.19 -8.96
N THR A 24 -10.40 10.09 -9.31
CA THR A 24 -11.82 9.90 -9.09
C THR A 24 -11.99 9.03 -7.85
N GLN A 25 -12.02 9.63 -6.65
CA GLN A 25 -12.27 8.91 -5.40
C GLN A 25 -13.59 8.13 -5.50
N THR A 26 -13.50 6.83 -5.77
CA THR A 26 -14.66 5.96 -5.80
C THR A 26 -15.24 5.85 -4.39
N PRO A 27 -16.55 5.56 -4.22
CA PRO A 27 -17.15 5.34 -2.90
C PRO A 27 -16.38 4.32 -2.05
N CYS A 28 -15.76 3.34 -2.69
CA CYS A 28 -14.90 2.36 -2.03
C CYS A 28 -13.65 3.00 -1.42
N MET A 29 -12.93 3.84 -2.18
CA MET A 29 -11.71 4.50 -1.70
C MET A 29 -12.01 5.47 -0.54
N VAL A 30 -13.12 6.19 -0.60
CA VAL A 30 -13.58 7.05 0.50
C VAL A 30 -13.85 6.20 1.75
N CYS A 31 -14.60 5.10 1.62
CA CYS A 31 -14.87 4.21 2.74
C CYS A 31 -13.59 3.65 3.37
N LEU A 32 -12.64 3.20 2.55
CA LEU A 32 -11.37 2.67 3.02
C LEU A 32 -10.58 3.72 3.78
N GLN A 33 -10.53 4.96 3.27
CA GLN A 33 -9.86 6.06 3.93
C GLN A 33 -10.52 6.40 5.27
N ASP A 34 -11.85 6.53 5.31
CA ASP A 34 -12.61 6.80 6.54
C ASP A 34 -12.45 5.67 7.57
N SER A 35 -12.50 4.41 7.11
CA SER A 35 -12.36 3.25 7.98
C SER A 35 -10.96 3.16 8.58
N LEU A 36 -9.91 3.42 7.80
CA LEU A 36 -8.54 3.48 8.30
C LEU A 36 -8.37 4.64 9.29
N GLN A 37 -8.87 5.83 8.99
CA GLN A 37 -8.81 7.00 9.88
C GLN A 37 -9.61 6.80 11.18
N SER A 38 -10.61 5.91 11.19
CA SER A 38 -11.36 5.54 12.40
C SER A 38 -10.56 4.70 13.40
N LEU A 39 -9.37 4.20 13.03
CA LEU A 39 -8.50 3.49 13.95
C LEU A 39 -7.90 4.48 14.97
N PRO A 40 -7.82 4.11 16.26
CA PRO A 40 -7.29 5.00 17.30
C PRO A 40 -5.89 5.53 17.00
N ALA A 41 -5.00 4.70 16.45
CA ALA A 41 -3.64 5.08 16.10
C ALA A 41 -3.55 5.95 14.83
N CYS A 42 -4.63 6.03 14.06
CA CYS A 42 -4.71 6.77 12.80
C CYS A 42 -5.51 8.08 12.92
N THR A 43 -6.13 8.33 14.08
CA THR A 43 -7.00 9.48 14.30
C THR A 43 -6.20 10.78 14.22
N GLY A 44 -6.66 11.72 13.40
CA GLY A 44 -6.02 13.04 13.24
C GLY A 44 -4.76 13.04 12.36
N LEU A 45 -4.39 11.89 11.77
CA LEU A 45 -3.32 11.83 10.78
C LEU A 45 -3.88 12.17 9.40
N THR A 46 -3.25 13.11 8.71
CA THR A 46 -3.55 13.41 7.30
C THR A 46 -2.90 12.35 6.41
N ILE A 47 -3.43 11.13 6.40
CA ILE A 47 -2.92 10.05 5.57
C ILE A 47 -3.35 10.28 4.12
N VAL A 48 -2.45 10.86 3.32
CA VAL A 48 -2.57 10.87 1.86
C VAL A 48 -1.77 9.69 1.34
N VAL A 49 -2.48 8.70 0.80
CA VAL A 49 -1.87 7.50 0.20
C VAL A 49 -1.02 7.96 -1.00
N GLY A 50 0.31 7.92 -0.85
CA GLY A 50 1.27 8.25 -1.90
C GLY A 50 1.99 9.60 -1.81
N GLU A 51 1.70 10.46 -0.82
CA GLU A 51 2.31 11.81 -0.74
C GLU A 51 3.11 12.15 0.54
N MET A 52 3.07 11.33 1.60
CA MET A 52 3.92 11.57 2.77
C MET A 52 5.27 10.86 2.63
N ASP A 53 6.37 11.60 2.86
CA ASP A 53 7.68 11.01 3.19
C ASP A 53 7.56 10.34 4.56
N PRO A 54 7.39 9.01 4.62
CA PRO A 54 7.01 8.35 5.85
C PRO A 54 8.20 8.04 6.75
N SER A 55 9.39 8.46 6.34
CA SER A 55 10.58 8.59 7.19
C SER A 55 10.39 9.62 8.30
N SER A 56 9.45 10.55 8.14
CA SER A 56 9.34 11.76 8.96
C SER A 56 8.28 11.71 10.07
N ASP A 57 7.37 10.72 10.07
CA ASP A 57 6.32 10.61 11.09
C ASP A 57 6.16 9.18 11.67
N PRO A 58 6.63 8.92 12.90
CA PRO A 58 6.43 7.63 13.57
C PRO A 58 4.96 7.34 13.88
N ALA A 59 4.08 8.35 13.97
CA ALA A 59 2.65 8.15 14.17
C ALA A 59 1.99 7.54 12.93
N TYR A 60 2.45 7.91 11.72
CA TYR A 60 2.02 7.29 10.47
C TYR A 60 2.37 5.79 10.43
N ALA A 61 3.62 5.45 10.75
CA ALA A 61 4.05 4.06 10.80
C ALA A 61 3.31 3.28 11.89
N ALA A 62 3.06 3.89 13.06
CA ALA A 62 2.27 3.28 14.12
C ALA A 62 0.81 3.01 13.71
N CYS A 63 0.19 3.95 13.00
CA CYS A 63 -1.13 3.77 12.39
C CYS A 63 -1.14 2.55 11.44
N LEU A 64 -0.20 2.49 10.48
CA LEU A 64 -0.13 1.37 9.54
C LEU A 64 0.17 0.04 10.23
N CYS A 65 0.98 0.04 11.29
CA CYS A 65 1.22 -1.17 12.09
C CYS A 65 -0.04 -1.64 12.81
N SER A 66 -0.88 -0.72 13.28
CA SER A 66 -2.16 -1.04 13.92
C SER A 66 -3.23 -1.56 12.94
N SER A 67 -3.08 -1.30 11.65
CA SER A 67 -4.06 -1.63 10.62
C SER A 67 -3.78 -2.96 9.89
N LEU A 68 -2.65 -3.63 10.20
CA LEU A 68 -2.19 -4.83 9.48
C LEU A 68 -3.13 -6.03 9.58
N ASP A 69 -3.99 -6.10 10.59
CA ASP A 69 -5.00 -7.16 10.69
C ASP A 69 -6.05 -7.11 9.57
N GLY A 70 -6.15 -5.96 8.87
CA GLY A 70 -7.12 -5.73 7.80
C GLY A 70 -8.58 -5.74 8.27
N ALA A 71 -8.88 -5.79 9.58
CA ALA A 71 -10.24 -5.87 10.10
C ALA A 71 -11.04 -4.59 9.80
N TRP A 72 -10.36 -3.45 9.72
CA TRP A 72 -10.94 -2.18 9.30
C TRP A 72 -11.52 -2.24 7.86
N VAL A 73 -11.00 -3.11 6.99
CA VAL A 73 -11.49 -3.26 5.62
C VAL A 73 -12.91 -3.82 5.58
N ASP A 74 -13.29 -4.64 6.56
CA ASP A 74 -14.60 -5.32 6.60
C ASP A 74 -15.78 -4.32 6.66
N LYS A 75 -15.54 -3.10 7.17
CA LYS A 75 -16.56 -2.03 7.16
C LYS A 75 -16.95 -1.59 5.75
N CYS A 76 -16.10 -1.85 4.76
CA CYS A 76 -16.28 -1.39 3.38
C CYS A 76 -16.72 -2.49 2.43
N THR A 77 -16.98 -3.71 2.90
CA THR A 77 -17.32 -4.84 2.03
C THR A 77 -18.56 -4.59 1.18
N SER A 78 -19.59 -3.94 1.74
CA SER A 78 -20.81 -3.57 1.01
C SER A 78 -20.60 -2.48 -0.04
N THR A 79 -19.61 -1.60 0.18
CA THR A 79 -19.31 -0.46 -0.70
C THR A 79 -18.34 -0.82 -1.83
N CYS A 80 -17.40 -1.72 -1.55
CA CYS A 80 -16.29 -2.07 -2.45
C CYS A 80 -16.54 -3.32 -3.30
N GLY A 81 -17.55 -4.13 -2.99
CA GLY A 81 -17.84 -5.36 -3.71
C GLY A 81 -16.81 -6.48 -3.47
N GLN A 82 -16.73 -7.45 -4.37
CA GLN A 82 -15.97 -8.70 -4.17
C GLN A 82 -14.44 -8.50 -4.13
N ASP A 83 -13.92 -7.46 -4.78
CA ASP A 83 -12.47 -7.21 -4.90
C ASP A 83 -11.83 -6.80 -3.56
N ILE A 84 -12.65 -6.41 -2.58
CA ILE A 84 -12.21 -5.98 -1.25
C ILE A 84 -11.55 -7.09 -0.44
N LEU A 85 -11.94 -8.35 -0.67
CA LEU A 85 -11.35 -9.49 0.01
C LEU A 85 -9.92 -9.74 -0.48
N SER A 86 -9.71 -9.61 -1.79
CA SER A 86 -8.38 -9.67 -2.40
C SER A 86 -7.48 -8.55 -1.88
N PHE A 87 -8.03 -7.33 -1.75
CA PHE A 87 -7.32 -6.22 -1.11
C PHE A 87 -6.93 -6.55 0.34
N LYS A 88 -7.89 -6.98 1.18
CA LYS A 88 -7.65 -7.34 2.58
C LYS A 88 -6.54 -8.38 2.72
N ASN A 89 -6.60 -9.45 1.92
CA ASN A 89 -5.64 -10.55 1.97
C ASN A 89 -4.23 -10.12 1.52
N ALA A 90 -4.12 -9.13 0.64
CA ALA A 90 -2.84 -8.61 0.16
C ALA A 90 -2.30 -7.43 0.99
N TYR A 91 -3.15 -6.76 1.77
CA TYR A 91 -2.85 -5.48 2.42
C TYR A 91 -1.58 -5.52 3.27
N SER A 92 -1.51 -6.43 4.25
CA SER A 92 -0.36 -6.51 5.16
C SER A 92 0.94 -6.80 4.40
N ALA A 93 0.91 -7.76 3.49
CA ALA A 93 2.08 -8.13 2.69
C ALA A 93 2.54 -6.96 1.81
N ASN A 94 1.61 -6.25 1.17
CA ASN A 94 1.92 -5.10 0.31
C ASN A 94 2.51 -3.93 1.08
N ILE A 95 1.96 -3.59 2.25
CA ILE A 95 2.46 -2.47 3.06
C ILE A 95 3.82 -2.81 3.69
N GLN A 96 4.04 -4.05 4.13
CA GLN A 96 5.35 -4.51 4.59
C GLN A 96 6.39 -4.53 3.45
N ALA A 97 6.01 -5.04 2.28
CA ALA A 97 6.86 -5.01 1.09
C ALA A 97 7.16 -3.58 0.63
N ALA A 98 6.23 -2.64 0.85
CA ALA A 98 6.45 -1.23 0.61
C ALA A 98 7.43 -0.59 1.61
N GLY A 99 7.81 -1.28 2.69
CA GLY A 99 8.87 -0.85 3.61
C GLY A 99 8.40 -0.54 5.03
N LEU A 100 7.21 -1.01 5.43
CA LEU A 100 6.75 -0.89 6.82
C LEU A 100 7.51 -1.87 7.72
N LYS A 101 8.02 -1.32 8.83
CA LYS A 101 8.63 -2.09 9.91
C LYS A 101 7.92 -1.75 11.21
N CYS A 102 7.29 -2.77 11.80
CA CYS A 102 6.64 -2.68 13.10
C CYS A 102 7.57 -3.27 14.16
N GLY A 103 8.23 -2.41 14.92
CA GLY A 103 9.05 -2.75 16.08
C GLY A 103 8.79 -1.73 17.19
N ASP A 104 9.69 -1.66 18.19
CA ASP A 104 9.57 -0.69 19.30
C ASP A 104 9.48 0.76 18.80
N GLN A 105 10.08 1.04 17.64
CA GLN A 105 9.90 2.27 16.88
C GLN A 105 9.42 1.93 15.47
N PRO A 106 8.11 2.05 15.19
CA PRO A 106 7.57 1.84 13.86
C PRO A 106 8.18 2.81 12.84
N THR A 107 8.57 2.29 11.68
CA THR A 107 9.07 3.11 10.56
C THR A 107 8.42 2.66 9.26
N PHE A 108 8.16 3.60 8.35
CA PHE A 108 7.71 3.28 7.00
C PHE A 108 8.65 3.98 6.01
N ILE A 109 9.58 3.23 5.43
CA ILE A 109 10.59 3.78 4.50
C ILE A 109 10.31 3.18 3.13
N PRO A 110 9.75 3.93 2.17
CA PRO A 110 9.32 3.38 0.90
C PRO A 110 10.50 2.76 0.14
N VAL A 111 10.38 1.50 -0.28
CA VAL A 111 11.44 0.80 -1.06
C VAL A 111 11.79 1.46 -2.40
N HIS A 112 10.99 2.43 -2.87
CA HIS A 112 11.24 3.20 -4.10
C HIS A 112 11.64 4.66 -3.85
N ALA A 113 11.84 5.10 -2.59
CA ALA A 113 12.29 6.46 -2.26
C ALA A 113 13.80 6.68 -2.46
N ALA A 114 14.50 5.74 -3.12
CA ALA A 114 15.88 5.89 -3.56
C ALA A 114 15.92 6.09 -5.08
N ALA A 115 15.67 7.31 -5.51
CA ALA A 115 16.06 7.81 -6.83
C ALA A 115 16.51 9.27 -6.69
#